data_AF-A0A7X6YHS2-F1
#
_entry.id   AF-A0A7X6YHS2-F1
#
_cell.length_a   1.000
_cell.length_b   1.000
_cell.length_c   1.000
_cell.angle_alpha   90.00
_cell.angle_beta   90.00
_cell.angle_gamma   90.00
#
_symmetry.space_group_name_H-M   'P 1'
#
loop_
_entity.id
_entity.type
_entity.pdbx_description
1 polymer ?
#
loop_
_entity_poly.entity_id
_entity_poly.type
_entity_poly.pdbx_seq_one_letter_code
_entity_poly.pdbx_strand_id
1 'polypeptide(L)'
;MKWKVRDELTDRGYKFSYDGLNRLTTATYGEGASLSANLNRFDESITAYDKMGNILAMQRQGKLDSGYGLMDYLTYTYTGNRLTKVSDVATAPITYPGAFHFNNALFSTDFLKKELHKVRAILCQYTFCDCGFWVKQER
;
A
#
# COMPACT_ATOMS: atom_id res chain seq x y z
N MET A 1 0.84 -7.74 11.92
CA MET A 1 -0.15 -8.68 11.34
C MET A 1 0.60 -9.83 10.68
N LYS A 2 0.14 -11.08 10.82
CA LYS A 2 0.71 -12.24 10.12
C LYS A 2 -0.38 -13.04 9.43
N TRP A 3 -0.07 -13.63 8.29
CA TRP A 3 -0.94 -14.54 7.56
C TRP A 3 -0.14 -15.67 6.94
N LYS A 4 -0.85 -16.73 6.58
CA LYS A 4 -0.29 -17.92 5.97
C LYS A 4 -1.27 -18.45 4.94
N VAL A 5 -0.76 -18.87 3.79
CA VAL A 5 -1.58 -19.52 2.75
C VAL A 5 -1.70 -21.00 3.11
N ARG A 6 -2.87 -21.60 2.83
CA ARG A 6 -3.12 -23.02 3.07
C ARG A 6 -2.04 -23.87 2.37
N ASP A 7 -1.50 -24.84 3.10
CA ASP A 7 -0.49 -25.80 2.62
C ASP A 7 0.90 -25.22 2.29
N GLU A 8 1.14 -23.93 2.52
CA GLU A 8 2.50 -23.36 2.50
C GLU A 8 3.13 -23.40 3.90
N LEU A 9 4.47 -23.44 3.99
CA LEU A 9 5.18 -23.38 5.28
C LEU A 9 5.54 -21.96 5.71
N THR A 10 5.47 -20.99 4.78
CA THR A 10 5.98 -19.64 4.98
C THR A 10 4.93 -18.73 5.62
N ASP A 11 5.21 -18.30 6.85
CA ASP A 11 4.52 -17.16 7.46
C ASP A 11 4.89 -15.88 6.74
N ARG A 12 3.89 -15.02 6.49
CA ARG A 12 4.08 -13.68 5.93
C ARG A 12 3.45 -12.67 6.84
N GLY A 13 3.89 -11.42 6.78
CA GLY A 13 3.38 -10.42 7.68
C GLY A 13 3.92 -9.03 7.42
N TYR A 14 3.31 -8.09 8.14
CA TYR A 14 3.73 -6.71 8.22
C TYR A 14 4.03 -6.31 9.66
N LYS A 15 5.15 -5.60 9.82
CA LYS A 15 5.50 -4.84 11.03
C LYS A 15 5.12 -3.38 10.77
N PHE A 16 4.26 -2.84 11.64
CA PHE A 16 3.79 -1.47 11.52
C PHE A 16 4.55 -0.56 12.47
N SER A 17 4.84 0.65 12.04
CA SER A 17 5.36 1.73 12.88
C SER A 17 4.48 2.95 12.73
N TYR A 18 4.47 3.75 13.79
CA TYR A 18 3.60 4.91 13.89
C TYR A 18 4.41 6.12 14.37
N ASP A 19 3.96 7.31 14.02
CA ASP A 19 4.48 8.55 14.58
C ASP A 19 3.93 8.81 16.00
N GLY A 20 4.38 9.89 16.64
CA GLY A 20 3.92 10.27 17.98
C GLY A 20 2.43 10.66 18.07
N LEU A 21 1.72 10.74 16.94
CA LEU A 21 0.28 10.98 16.86
C LEU A 21 -0.50 9.69 16.52
N ASN A 22 0.15 8.53 16.60
CA ASN A 22 -0.42 7.21 16.27
C ASN A 22 -0.86 7.08 14.79
N ARG A 23 -0.20 7.79 13.88
CA ARG A 23 -0.44 7.65 12.43
C ARG A 23 0.61 6.74 11.81
N LEU A 24 0.20 5.88 10.86
CA LEU A 24 1.08 4.92 10.21
C LEU A 24 2.26 5.62 9.51
N THR A 25 3.49 5.21 9.79
CA THR A 25 4.68 5.71 9.08
C THR A 25 5.22 4.67 8.12
N THR A 26 5.28 3.41 8.56
CA THR A 26 5.79 2.31 7.75
C THR A 26 5.04 1.02 8.02
N ALA A 27 4.83 0.22 6.97
CA ALA A 27 4.45 -1.17 7.02
C ALA A 27 5.55 -2.00 6.34
N THR A 28 6.42 -2.60 7.12
CA THR A 28 7.55 -3.40 6.62
C THR A 28 7.11 -4.85 6.43
N TYR A 29 7.24 -5.35 5.21
CA TYR A 29 6.96 -6.73 4.86
C TYR A 29 8.07 -7.66 5.40
N GLY A 30 7.68 -8.86 5.80
CA GLY A 30 8.64 -9.92 6.05
C GLY A 30 8.03 -11.31 5.95
N GLU A 31 8.91 -12.29 5.85
CA GLU A 31 8.58 -13.70 5.80
C GLU A 31 9.26 -14.48 6.95
N GLY A 32 8.70 -15.64 7.27
CA GLY A 32 9.12 -16.52 8.35
C GLY A 32 8.53 -16.15 9.71
N ALA A 33 8.75 -17.01 10.71
CA ALA A 33 8.16 -16.88 12.05
C ALA A 33 8.45 -15.50 12.68
N SER A 34 9.62 -14.92 12.41
CA SER A 34 10.06 -13.62 12.94
C SER A 34 9.86 -12.44 11.97
N LEU A 35 9.33 -12.69 10.77
CA LEU A 35 9.19 -11.70 9.69
C LEU A 35 10.52 -10.96 9.42
N SER A 36 11.58 -11.74 9.19
CA SER A 36 12.95 -11.24 9.01
C SER A 36 13.58 -11.70 7.69
N ALA A 37 12.91 -12.59 6.95
CA ALA A 37 13.32 -12.96 5.60
C ALA A 37 12.60 -12.10 4.56
N ASN A 38 13.19 -11.98 3.36
CA ASN A 38 12.55 -11.38 2.19
C ASN A 38 12.03 -9.95 2.42
N LEU A 39 12.79 -9.17 3.19
CA LEU A 39 12.52 -7.76 3.48
C LEU A 39 12.59 -6.90 2.21
N ASN A 40 12.02 -5.70 2.26
CA ASN A 40 12.04 -4.70 1.18
C ASN A 40 11.31 -5.13 -0.12
N ARG A 41 10.40 -6.11 -0.05
CA ARG A 41 9.66 -6.59 -1.23
C ARG A 41 8.35 -5.86 -1.46
N PHE A 42 7.60 -5.66 -0.38
CA PHE A 42 6.23 -5.12 -0.43
C PHE A 42 6.01 -4.05 0.64
N ASP A 43 7.10 -3.40 1.06
CA ASP A 43 7.06 -2.39 2.11
C ASP A 43 6.25 -1.17 1.64
N GLU A 44 5.47 -0.61 2.55
CA GLU A 44 4.76 0.64 2.35
C GLU A 44 5.28 1.67 3.34
N SER A 45 5.54 2.89 2.87
CA SER A 45 5.98 3.99 3.72
C SER A 45 5.25 5.27 3.39
N ILE A 46 4.78 5.94 4.43
CA ILE A 46 4.16 7.26 4.34
C ILE A 46 5.25 8.27 4.69
N THR A 47 5.68 9.02 3.69
CA THR A 47 6.84 9.91 3.83
C THR A 47 6.45 11.28 4.34
N ALA A 48 5.17 11.66 4.23
CA ALA A 48 4.68 12.94 4.71
C ALA A 48 3.18 12.93 5.02
N TYR A 49 2.82 13.65 6.09
CA TYR A 49 1.47 14.04 6.43
C TYR A 49 1.38 15.56 6.50
N ASP A 50 0.21 16.10 6.18
CA ASP A 50 -0.10 17.48 6.54
C ASP A 50 -0.50 17.61 8.03
N LYS A 51 -0.72 18.85 8.47
CA LYS A 51 -1.14 19.16 9.85
C LYS A 51 -2.56 18.70 10.17
N MET A 52 -3.40 18.46 9.16
CA MET A 52 -4.76 17.97 9.29
C MET A 52 -4.84 16.44 9.29
N GLY A 53 -3.73 15.74 9.05
CA GLY A 53 -3.64 14.29 9.02
C GLY A 53 -3.83 13.66 7.64
N ASN A 54 -3.88 14.44 6.57
CA ASN A 54 -3.91 13.91 5.21
C ASN A 54 -2.51 13.43 4.80
N ILE A 55 -2.44 12.30 4.11
CA ILE A 55 -1.20 11.76 3.54
C ILE A 55 -0.77 12.66 2.39
N LEU A 56 0.45 13.18 2.39
CA LEU A 56 0.99 14.00 1.29
C LEU A 56 1.82 13.17 0.30
N ALA A 57 2.52 12.16 0.79
CA ALA A 57 3.33 11.30 -0.05
C ALA A 57 3.49 9.89 0.54
N MET A 58 3.53 8.91 -0.36
CA MET A 58 3.66 7.49 -0.03
C MET A 58 4.58 6.80 -1.04
N GLN A 59 5.39 5.87 -0.57
CA GLN A 59 6.15 4.95 -1.41
C GLN A 59 5.70 3.52 -1.16
N ARG A 60 5.60 2.74 -2.24
CA ARG A 60 5.31 1.31 -2.19
C ARG A 60 6.39 0.54 -2.91
N GLN A 61 6.98 -0.41 -2.22
CA GLN A 61 7.81 -1.44 -2.83
C GLN A 61 6.89 -2.53 -3.39
N GLY A 62 7.31 -3.16 -4.47
CA GLY A 62 6.55 -4.23 -5.08
C GLY A 62 7.39 -5.05 -6.04
N LYS A 63 6.71 -5.98 -6.70
CA LYS A 63 7.31 -6.75 -7.78
C LYS A 63 7.45 -5.87 -9.02
N LEU A 64 8.64 -5.84 -9.57
CA LEU A 64 9.00 -5.20 -10.83
C LEU A 64 9.31 -6.30 -11.85
N ASP A 65 9.45 -5.93 -13.12
CA ASP A 65 9.88 -6.87 -14.14
C ASP A 65 11.30 -7.43 -13.85
N SER A 66 12.15 -6.62 -13.22
CA SER A 66 13.53 -6.99 -12.85
C SER A 66 13.68 -7.59 -11.45
N GLY A 67 12.59 -7.83 -10.71
CA GLY A 67 12.65 -8.36 -9.34
C GLY A 67 11.73 -7.63 -8.37
N TYR A 68 12.31 -7.04 -7.32
CA TYR A 68 11.58 -6.26 -6.31
C TYR A 68 12.21 -4.88 -6.14
N GLY A 69 11.39 -3.86 -5.95
CA GLY A 69 11.84 -2.49 -5.76
C GLY A 69 10.70 -1.48 -5.77
N LEU A 70 11.03 -0.20 -5.97
CA LEU A 70 10.07 0.89 -5.90
C LEU A 70 9.04 0.76 -7.02
N MET A 71 7.83 0.37 -6.64
CA MET A 71 6.70 0.16 -7.55
C MET A 71 5.91 1.46 -7.73
N ASP A 72 5.68 2.21 -6.65
CA ASP A 72 4.97 3.49 -6.70
C ASP A 72 5.66 4.52 -5.82
N TYR A 73 5.66 5.76 -6.29
CA TYR A 73 6.00 6.93 -5.51
C TYR A 73 4.92 7.99 -5.71
N LEU A 74 3.90 7.91 -4.85
CA LEU A 74 2.68 8.68 -4.94
C LEU A 74 2.80 9.99 -4.18
N THR A 75 2.39 11.07 -4.84
CA THR A 75 2.16 12.39 -4.22
C THR A 75 0.69 12.74 -4.31
N TYR A 76 0.13 13.17 -3.18
CA TYR A 76 -1.29 13.46 -3.02
C TYR A 76 -1.49 14.97 -2.91
N THR A 77 -2.42 15.51 -3.70
CA THR A 77 -2.78 16.93 -3.68
C THR A 77 -4.22 17.07 -3.21
N TYR A 78 -4.45 18.05 -2.33
CA TYR A 78 -5.75 18.30 -1.73
C TYR A 78 -6.22 19.73 -1.96
N THR A 79 -7.53 19.93 -1.91
CA THR A 79 -8.17 21.23 -1.74
C THR A 79 -9.04 21.15 -0.50
N GLY A 80 -8.58 21.78 0.60
CA GLY A 80 -9.09 21.47 1.94
C GLY A 80 -8.77 20.02 2.31
N ASN A 81 -9.74 19.28 2.85
CA ASN A 81 -9.62 17.84 3.14
C ASN A 81 -10.12 16.94 2.00
N ARG A 82 -10.24 17.48 0.78
CA ARG A 82 -10.67 16.72 -0.40
C ARG A 82 -9.49 16.44 -1.32
N LEU A 83 -9.16 15.17 -1.51
CA LEU A 83 -8.15 14.72 -2.46
C LEU A 83 -8.56 15.10 -3.88
N THR A 84 -7.71 15.82 -4.60
CA THR A 84 -7.97 16.30 -5.96
C THR A 84 -7.07 15.66 -7.00
N LYS A 85 -5.86 15.23 -6.61
CA LYS A 85 -4.92 14.57 -7.53
C LYS A 85 -4.02 13.61 -6.78
N VAL A 86 -3.69 12.51 -7.43
CA VAL A 86 -2.57 11.63 -7.08
C VAL A 86 -1.67 11.57 -8.29
N SER A 87 -0.37 11.72 -8.11
CA SER A 87 0.63 11.57 -9.16
C SER A 87 1.67 10.56 -8.73
N ASP A 88 2.04 9.68 -9.66
CA ASP A 88 3.13 8.74 -9.46
C ASP A 88 4.36 9.19 -10.26
N VAL A 89 5.52 9.11 -9.62
CA VAL A 89 6.83 9.39 -10.22
C VAL A 89 7.74 8.17 -10.28
N ALA A 90 7.26 6.99 -9.87
CA ALA A 90 7.98 5.74 -10.11
C ALA A 90 8.12 5.49 -11.62
N THR A 91 9.32 5.10 -12.05
CA THR A 91 9.69 4.94 -13.47
C THR A 91 10.05 3.50 -13.83
N ALA A 92 10.10 2.61 -12.85
CA ALA A 92 10.45 1.21 -13.10
C ALA A 92 9.38 0.56 -14.00
N PRO A 93 9.80 -0.16 -15.06
CA PRO A 93 8.85 -0.84 -15.93
C PRO A 93 8.20 -2.01 -15.20
N ILE A 94 6.87 -2.09 -15.35
CA ILE A 94 6.05 -3.16 -14.79
C ILE A 94 5.04 -3.58 -15.88
N THR A 95 5.37 -4.65 -16.59
CA THR A 95 4.65 -5.07 -17.80
C THR A 95 3.90 -6.39 -17.64
N TYR A 96 4.13 -7.11 -16.54
CA TYR A 96 3.46 -8.39 -16.32
C TYR A 96 1.94 -8.23 -16.14
N PRO A 97 1.11 -9.16 -16.67
CA PRO A 97 -0.34 -9.13 -16.51
C PRO A 97 -0.76 -9.18 -15.03
N GLY A 98 -1.72 -8.34 -14.66
CA GLY A 98 -2.24 -8.27 -13.28
C GLY A 98 -1.36 -7.46 -12.31
N ALA A 99 -0.44 -6.65 -12.82
CA ALA A 99 0.28 -5.69 -11.98
C ALA A 99 -0.65 -4.68 -11.29
N PHE A 100 -0.34 -4.35 -10.04
CA PHE A 100 -1.12 -3.43 -9.19
C PHE A 100 -0.46 -2.07 -8.97
N HIS A 101 0.53 -1.72 -9.80
CA HIS A 101 1.15 -0.40 -9.79
C HIS A 101 0.16 0.67 -10.24
N PHE A 102 0.42 1.89 -9.82
CA PHE A 102 -0.35 3.06 -10.15
C PHE A 102 -0.01 3.48 -11.57
N ASN A 103 -1.04 3.56 -12.42
CA ASN A 103 -0.87 4.07 -13.77
C ASN A 103 -1.38 5.51 -13.78
N ASN A 104 -0.49 6.45 -14.11
CA ASN A 104 -0.82 7.88 -14.21
C ASN A 104 -1.77 8.17 -15.40
N ALA A 105 -2.07 7.17 -16.22
CA ALA A 105 -3.00 7.27 -17.34
C ALA A 105 -4.44 7.48 -16.85
N LEU A 106 -4.87 8.74 -16.98
CA LEU A 106 -6.23 9.21 -17.17
C LEU A 106 -7.06 9.38 -15.88
N PHE A 107 -7.28 10.66 -15.56
CA PHE A 107 -8.30 11.18 -14.66
C PHE A 107 -9.71 10.71 -15.06
N SER A 108 -10.02 9.44 -14.80
CA SER A 108 -11.39 8.97 -14.69
C SER A 108 -11.83 9.15 -13.25
N THR A 109 -13.04 9.66 -13.03
CA THR A 109 -13.64 9.82 -11.70
C THR A 109 -13.75 8.49 -10.92
N ASP A 110 -13.65 7.35 -11.61
CA ASP A 110 -13.55 6.02 -10.98
C ASP A 110 -12.16 5.71 -10.41
N PHE A 111 -11.11 6.36 -10.91
CA PHE A 111 -9.75 6.15 -10.44
C PHE A 111 -9.49 6.80 -9.08
N LEU A 112 -10.03 8.00 -8.85
CA LEU A 112 -10.04 8.66 -7.54
C LEU A 112 -10.83 7.85 -6.49
N LYS A 113 -11.89 7.15 -6.89
CA LYS A 113 -12.65 6.25 -6.00
C LYS A 113 -11.87 4.99 -5.66
N LYS A 114 -11.17 4.37 -6.62
CA LYS A 114 -10.34 3.18 -6.36
C LYS A 114 -9.17 3.50 -5.43
N GLU A 115 -8.56 4.68 -5.58
CA GLU A 115 -7.48 5.12 -4.70
C GLU A 115 -7.99 5.57 -3.33
N LEU A 116 -9.15 6.25 -3.25
CA LEU A 116 -9.81 6.49 -1.98
C LEU A 116 -10.12 5.16 -1.26
N HIS A 117 -10.52 4.11 -1.98
CA HIS A 117 -10.70 2.77 -1.38
C HIS A 117 -9.39 2.08 -0.99
N LYS A 118 -8.26 2.34 -1.67
CA LYS A 118 -6.95 1.81 -1.27
C LYS A 118 -6.35 2.55 -0.07
N VAL A 119 -6.40 3.88 -0.07
CA VAL A 119 -6.02 4.73 1.08
C VAL A 119 -6.95 4.45 2.26
N ARG A 120 -8.25 4.29 2.00
CA ARG A 120 -9.19 3.79 3.01
C ARG A 120 -8.92 2.35 3.38
N ALA A 121 -8.47 1.45 2.52
CA ALA A 121 -8.14 0.06 2.90
C ALA A 121 -6.92 0.03 3.83
N ILE A 122 -5.91 0.86 3.54
CA ILE A 122 -4.76 1.11 4.43
C ILE A 122 -5.26 1.65 5.78
N LEU A 123 -6.32 2.47 5.84
CA LEU A 123 -6.88 2.98 7.11
C LEU A 123 -8.01 2.12 7.74
N CYS A 124 -8.71 1.27 6.97
CA CYS A 124 -9.94 0.54 7.35
C CYS A 124 -9.66 -0.91 7.73
N GLN A 125 -8.48 -1.45 7.36
CA GLN A 125 -7.98 -2.67 8.01
C GLN A 125 -7.76 -2.48 9.53
N TYR A 126 -7.77 -1.24 10.02
CA TYR A 126 -7.62 -0.92 11.44
C TYR A 126 -8.94 -0.78 12.22
N THR A 127 -10.13 -0.83 11.58
CA THR A 127 -11.44 -0.79 12.29
C THR A 127 -12.34 -1.99 12.04
N PHE A 128 -12.02 -2.88 11.10
CA PHE A 128 -12.84 -4.07 10.76
C PHE A 128 -12.22 -5.41 11.18
N CYS A 129 -11.36 -5.42 12.20
CA CYS A 129 -10.84 -6.66 12.75
C CYS A 129 -11.85 -7.37 13.69
N ASP A 130 -13.14 -7.40 13.31
CA ASP A 130 -14.18 -8.18 14.01
C ASP A 130 -15.33 -8.69 13.12
N CYS A 131 -15.23 -8.65 11.79
CA CYS A 131 -16.16 -9.42 10.96
C CYS A 131 -15.43 -10.12 9.83
N GLY A 132 -15.20 -11.43 10.02
CA GLY A 132 -14.67 -12.31 8.99
C GLY A 132 -15.48 -12.19 7.71
N PHE A 133 -14.85 -11.65 6.66
CA PHE A 133 -15.38 -11.72 5.32
C PHE A 133 -14.24 -11.86 4.33
N TRP A 134 -14.25 -13.01 3.66
CA TRP A 134 -13.34 -13.37 2.58
C TRP A 134 -13.56 -12.44 1.39
N VAL A 135 -12.55 -11.71 0.94
CA VAL A 135 -12.58 -11.14 -0.41
C VAL A 135 -11.96 -12.16 -1.35
N LYS A 136 -12.85 -12.87 -2.04
CA LYS A 136 -12.57 -13.71 -3.21
C LYS A 136 -12.02 -12.79 -4.31
N GLN A 137 -10.79 -13.01 -4.74
CA GLN A 137 -10.22 -12.34 -5.91
C GLN A 137 -10.86 -13.00 -7.15
N GLU A 138 -11.76 -12.29 -7.82
CA GLU A 138 -12.40 -12.75 -9.05
C GLU A 138 -11.40 -12.78 -10.22
N ARG A 139 -11.65 -13.72 -11.14
CA ARG A 139 -10.94 -13.90 -12.41
C ARG A 139 -11.08 -12.69 -13.32
#